data_AF-A0AAV4G8H8-F1
#
_entry.id   AF-A0AAV4G8H8-F1
#
_cell.length_a   1.000
_cell.length_b   1.000
_cell.length_c   1.000
_cell.angle_alpha   90.00
_cell.angle_beta   90.00
_cell.angle_gamma   90.00
#
_symmetry.space_group_name_H-M   'P 1'
#
loop_
_entity.id
_entity.type
_entity.pdbx_description
1 polymer ?
#
loop_
_entity_poly.entity_id
_entity_poly.type
_entity_poly.pdbx_seq_one_letter_code
_entity_poly.pdbx_strand_id
1 'polypeptide(L)'
;MKSILLYNCGTWSLTKQEEHKVSTFHRRQLRTILNIKYLTLIKSNALYQKTGETPISLTILEAGWRLFGHILRQAINTPPNVAMTDASTRREANNEADQKHRL
;
A
#
# COMPACT_ATOMS: atom_id res chain seq x y z
N MET A 1 -5.75 14.19 -7.69
CA MET A 1 -5.44 14.68 -6.32
C MET A 1 -4.79 13.58 -5.49
N LYS A 2 -3.59 13.83 -4.97
CA LYS A 2 -3.01 12.97 -3.92
C LYS A 2 -3.44 13.51 -2.56
N SER A 3 -4.26 12.76 -1.83
CA SER A 3 -4.72 13.10 -0.48
C SER A 3 -3.53 13.17 0.49
N ILE A 4 -3.60 14.01 1.53
CA ILE A 4 -2.58 14.05 2.61
C ILE A 4 -2.35 12.67 3.24
N LEU A 5 -3.36 11.82 3.19
CA LEU A 5 -3.32 10.42 3.59
C LEU A 5 -2.19 9.62 2.91
N LEU A 6 -1.87 9.93 1.65
CA LEU A 6 -0.87 9.20 0.86
C LEU A 6 0.57 9.61 1.16
N TYR A 7 0.80 10.69 1.92
CA TYR A 7 2.15 11.18 2.18
C TYR A 7 3.02 10.15 2.91
N ASN A 8 2.46 9.51 3.94
CA ASN A 8 3.14 8.51 4.75
C ASN A 8 2.73 7.06 4.43
N CYS A 9 2.05 6.81 3.30
CA CYS A 9 1.48 5.50 3.04
C CYS A 9 2.54 4.38 2.89
N GLY A 10 3.79 4.73 2.60
CA GLY A 10 4.90 3.76 2.50
C GLY A 10 5.27 3.10 3.84
N THR A 11 4.91 3.70 4.98
CA THR A 11 5.19 3.10 6.31
C THR A 11 4.06 2.22 6.82
N TRP A 12 2.99 2.06 6.05
CA TRP A 12 1.81 1.34 6.50
C TRP A 12 1.92 -0.15 6.21
N SER A 13 1.73 -0.96 7.25
CA SER A 13 1.49 -2.40 7.14
C SER A 13 0.01 -2.67 6.90
N LEU A 14 -0.52 -2.28 5.73
CA LEU A 14 -1.95 -2.45 5.43
C LEU A 14 -2.30 -3.92 5.16
N THR A 15 -3.41 -4.37 5.72
CA THR A 15 -4.09 -5.59 5.29
C THR A 15 -4.96 -5.29 4.06
N LYS A 16 -5.34 -6.33 3.31
CA LYS A 16 -6.24 -6.19 2.14
C LYS A 16 -7.55 -5.46 2.47
N GLN A 17 -8.05 -5.61 3.70
CA GLN A 17 -9.28 -4.94 4.15
C GLN A 17 -9.07 -3.44 4.34
N GLU A 18 -7.94 -3.04 4.95
CA GLU A 18 -7.62 -1.62 5.15
C GLU A 18 -7.30 -0.92 3.82
N GLU A 19 -6.59 -1.60 2.92
CA GLU A 19 -6.35 -1.12 1.55
C GLU A 19 -7.67 -0.86 0.79
N HIS A 20 -8.66 -1.74 0.98
CA HIS A 20 -9.98 -1.57 0.37
C HIS A 20 -10.73 -0.36 0.94
N LYS A 21 -10.63 -0.09 2.25
CA LYS A 21 -11.22 1.10 2.88
C LYS A 21 -10.62 2.38 2.31
N VAL A 22 -9.29 2.45 2.20
CA VAL A 22 -8.58 3.59 1.60
C VAL A 22 -8.98 3.80 0.14
N SER A 23 -9.08 2.70 -0.63
CA SER A 23 -9.56 2.72 -2.01
C SER A 23 -11.00 3.22 -2.14
N THR A 24 -11.85 2.90 -1.19
CA THR A 24 -13.25 3.36 -1.16
C THR A 24 -13.34 4.85 -0.84
N PHE A 25 -12.56 5.32 0.13
CA PHE A 25 -12.45 6.74 0.46
C PHE A 25 -11.98 7.56 -0.76
N HIS A 26 -10.91 7.14 -1.42
CA HIS A 26 -10.40 7.83 -2.61
C HIS A 26 -11.46 7.90 -3.73
N ARG A 27 -12.11 6.79 -4.05
CA ARG A 27 -13.18 6.74 -5.06
C ARG A 27 -14.39 7.60 -4.68
N ARG A 28 -14.69 7.77 -3.40
CA ARG A 28 -15.73 8.69 -2.92
C ARG A 28 -15.32 10.14 -3.20
N GLN A 29 -14.08 10.53 -2.92
CA GLN A 29 -13.55 11.86 -3.25
C GLN A 29 -13.64 12.16 -4.76
N LEU A 30 -13.23 11.20 -5.61
CA LEU A 30 -13.32 11.37 -7.07
C LEU A 30 -14.76 11.57 -7.56
N ARG A 31 -15.72 10.82 -6.99
CA ARG A 31 -17.14 11.00 -7.32
C ARG A 31 -17.66 12.37 -6.90
N THR A 32 -17.23 12.88 -5.75
CA THR A 32 -17.58 14.23 -5.28
C THR A 32 -17.05 15.29 -6.24
N ILE A 33 -15.79 15.19 -6.68
CA ILE A 33 -15.19 16.16 -7.61
C ILE A 33 -15.90 16.14 -8.97
N LEU A 34 -16.24 14.96 -9.48
CA LEU A 34 -16.98 14.80 -10.73
C LEU A 34 -18.47 15.10 -10.61
N ASN A 35 -18.96 15.50 -9.44
CA ASN A 35 -20.37 15.74 -9.13
C ASN A 35 -21.30 14.59 -9.55
N ILE A 36 -20.83 13.35 -9.41
CA ILE A 36 -21.61 12.16 -9.76
C ILE A 36 -22.60 11.89 -8.62
N LYS A 37 -23.89 12.06 -8.92
CA LYS A 37 -24.97 11.72 -7.98
C LYS A 37 -25.00 10.22 -7.72
N TYR A 38 -25.43 9.82 -6.52
CA TYR A 38 -25.54 8.42 -6.09
C TYR A 38 -26.30 7.51 -7.10
N LEU A 39 -27.27 8.07 -7.83
CA LEU A 39 -28.07 7.35 -8.83
C LEU A 39 -27.31 6.95 -10.10
N THR A 40 -26.11 7.50 -10.35
CA THR A 40 -25.33 7.18 -11.54
C THR A 40 -24.40 5.99 -11.26
N LEU A 41 -24.75 4.82 -11.78
CA LEU A 41 -23.96 3.58 -11.68
C LEU A 41 -22.75 3.64 -12.62
N ILE A 42 -21.66 4.23 -12.14
CA ILE A 42 -20.36 4.25 -12.83
C ILE A 42 -19.45 3.17 -12.25
N LYS A 43 -18.99 2.27 -13.13
CA LYS A 43 -17.98 1.23 -12.81
C LYS A 43 -16.68 1.89 -12.37
N SER A 44 -15.97 1.28 -11.42
CA SER A 44 -14.69 1.81 -10.91
C SER A 44 -13.64 2.04 -12.00
N ASN A 45 -13.54 1.15 -12.99
CA ASN A 45 -12.59 1.30 -14.11
C ASN A 45 -12.93 2.54 -14.97
N ALA A 46 -14.20 2.74 -15.31
CA ALA A 46 -14.66 3.91 -16.06
C ALA A 46 -14.41 5.22 -15.30
N LEU A 47 -14.48 5.19 -13.96
CA LEU A 47 -14.14 6.35 -13.12
C LEU A 47 -12.66 6.73 -13.27
N TYR A 48 -11.75 5.77 -13.17
CA TYR A 48 -10.31 6.00 -13.31
C TYR A 48 -9.91 6.42 -14.73
N GLN A 49 -10.54 5.85 -15.77
CA GLN A 49 -10.32 6.29 -17.16
C GLN A 49 -10.74 7.74 -17.36
N LYS A 50 -11.85 8.15 -16.75
CA LYS A 50 -12.37 9.52 -16.88
C LYS A 50 -11.53 10.54 -16.13
N THR A 51 -10.95 10.19 -14.98
CA THR A 51 -10.07 11.09 -14.22
C THR A 51 -8.60 11.01 -14.62
N GLY A 52 -8.21 9.95 -15.35
CA GLY A 52 -6.80 9.68 -15.67
C GLY A 52 -5.96 9.30 -14.44
N GLU A 53 -6.60 8.95 -13.31
CA GLU A 53 -5.90 8.63 -12.08
C GLU A 53 -5.61 7.13 -11.93
N THR A 54 -4.47 6.85 -11.32
CA THR A 54 -4.06 5.49 -10.99
C THR A 54 -4.78 4.99 -9.75
N PRO A 55 -5.05 3.67 -9.66
CA PRO A 55 -5.56 3.06 -8.44
C PRO A 55 -4.64 3.36 -7.25
N ILE A 56 -5.25 3.66 -6.10
CA ILE A 56 -4.50 4.02 -4.90
C ILE A 56 -3.63 2.88 -4.37
N SER A 57 -4.07 1.64 -4.57
CA SER A 57 -3.33 0.41 -4.25
C SER A 57 -1.93 0.42 -4.87
N LEU A 58 -1.85 0.77 -6.16
CA LEU A 58 -0.59 0.85 -6.90
C LEU A 58 0.31 1.95 -6.31
N THR A 59 -0.27 3.09 -5.94
CA THR A 59 0.49 4.20 -5.33
C THR A 59 1.06 3.81 -3.97
N ILE A 60 0.29 3.09 -3.14
CA ILE A 60 0.75 2.58 -1.84
C ILE A 60 1.88 1.58 -2.02
N LEU A 61 1.73 0.66 -2.99
CA LEU A 61 2.74 -0.34 -3.31
C LEU A 61 4.04 0.32 -3.79
N GLU A 62 3.95 1.27 -4.73
CA GLU A 62 5.11 2.06 -5.18
C GLU A 62 5.79 2.81 -4.04
N ALA A 63 5.01 3.41 -3.14
CA ALA A 63 5.56 4.11 -1.97
C ALA A 63 6.28 3.14 -1.01
N GLY A 64 5.72 1.94 -0.80
CA GLY A 64 6.35 0.88 -0.02
C GLY A 64 7.67 0.42 -0.64
N TRP A 65 7.70 0.15 -1.94
CA TRP A 65 8.94 -0.20 -2.65
C TRP A 65 9.97 0.92 -2.64
N ARG A 66 9.52 2.18 -2.75
CA ARG A 66 10.42 3.33 -2.69
C ARG A 66 11.06 3.46 -1.30
N LEU A 67 10.29 3.23 -0.24
CA LEU A 67 10.81 3.21 1.14
C LEU A 67 11.76 2.04 1.36
N PHE A 68 11.38 0.84 0.92
CA PHE A 68 12.25 -0.35 0.99
C PHE A 68 13.58 -0.13 0.27
N GLY A 69 13.53 0.39 -0.97
CA GLY A 69 14.74 0.74 -1.71
C GLY A 69 15.56 1.86 -1.06
N HIS A 70 14.92 2.80 -0.36
CA HIS A 70 15.62 3.82 0.41
C HIS A 70 16.41 3.18 1.57
N ILE A 71 15.78 2.29 2.34
CA ILE A 71 16.42 1.57 3.46
C ILE A 71 17.60 0.74 2.95
N LEU A 72 17.44 0.03 1.84
CA LEU A 72 18.50 -0.79 1.25
C LEU A 72 19.73 0.01 0.78
N ARG A 73 19.54 1.28 0.40
CA ARG A 73 20.65 2.18 0.01
C ARG A 73 21.34 2.83 1.20
N GLN A 74 20.79 2.73 2.40
CA GLN A 74 21.44 3.23 3.61
C GLN A 74 22.51 2.25 4.10
N ALA A 75 23.49 2.76 4.86
CA ALA A 75 24.54 1.92 5.44
C ALA A 75 23.95 0.83 6.34
N ILE A 76 24.60 -0.33 6.37
CA ILE A 76 24.12 -1.52 7.09
C ILE A 76 23.93 -1.26 8.59
N ASN A 77 24.75 -0.39 9.18
CA ASN A 77 24.69 -0.05 10.59
C ASN A 77 23.60 0.99 10.94
N THR A 78 22.79 1.41 9.97
CA THR A 78 21.68 2.32 10.25
C THR A 78 20.52 1.58 10.93
N PRO A 79 19.83 2.19 11.91
CA PRO A 79 18.73 1.53 12.62
C PRO A 79 17.65 0.90 11.72
N PRO A 80 17.24 1.52 10.59
CA PRO A 80 16.27 0.90 9.67
C PRO A 80 16.78 -0.37 9.00
N ASN A 81 18.07 -0.40 8.63
CA ASN A 81 18.67 -1.56 7.96
C ASN A 81 18.84 -2.72 8.96
N VAL A 82 19.32 -2.45 10.17
CA VAL A 82 19.42 -3.43 11.25
C VAL A 82 18.05 -4.04 11.59
N ALA A 83 17.02 -3.19 11.73
CA ALA A 83 15.66 -3.66 11.98
C ALA A 83 15.14 -4.56 10.84
N MET A 84 15.51 -4.25 9.59
CA MET A 84 15.11 -5.03 8.43
C MET A 84 15.81 -6.39 8.37
N THR A 85 17.11 -6.45 8.69
CA THR A 85 17.86 -7.72 8.79
C THR A 85 17.33 -8.61 9.90
N ASP A 86 16.97 -8.05 11.05
CA ASP A 86 16.36 -8.81 12.14
C ASP A 86 14.98 -9.35 11.74
N ALA A 87 14.17 -8.52 11.07
CA ALA A 87 12.87 -8.94 10.55
C ALA A 87 12.95 -10.03 9.46
N SER A 88 14.00 -10.07 8.64
CA SER A 88 14.20 -11.17 7.68
C SER A 88 14.58 -12.47 8.38
N THR A 89 15.52 -12.42 9.33
CA THR A 89 15.95 -13.60 10.10
C THR A 89 14.78 -14.23 10.87
N ARG A 90 13.93 -13.41 11.50
CA ARG A 90 12.73 -13.91 12.20
C ARG A 90 11.73 -14.59 11.26
N ARG A 91 11.60 -14.10 10.01
CA ARG A 91 10.70 -14.70 9.02
C ARG A 91 11.20 -16.06 8.55
N GLU A 92 12.50 -16.19 8.31
CA GLU A 92 13.13 -17.45 7.92
C GLU A 92 12.92 -18.52 9.00
N ALA A 93 13.16 -18.19 10.26
CA ALA A 93 12.92 -19.08 11.39
C ALA A 93 11.45 -19.54 11.50
N ASN A 94 10.49 -18.63 11.29
CA ASN A 94 9.06 -18.97 11.31
C ASN A 94 8.68 -19.90 10.16
N ASN A 95 9.22 -19.68 8.96
CA ASN A 95 8.96 -20.52 7.80
C ASN A 95 9.50 -21.95 8.00
N GLU A 96 10.68 -22.08 8.61
CA GLU A 96 11.27 -23.37 8.94
C GLU A 96 10.45 -24.13 10.01
N ALA A 97 9.94 -23.43 11.02
CA ALA A 97 9.06 -24.01 12.04
C ALA A 97 7.74 -24.51 11.42
N ASP A 98 7.14 -23.71 10.54
CA ASP A 98 5.94 -24.04 9.79
C ASP A 98 6.13 -25.23 8.83
N GLN A 99 7.34 -25.44 8.32
CA GLN A 99 7.66 -26.57 7.46
C GLN A 99 7.87 -27.86 8.26
N LYS A 100 8.43 -27.77 9.47
CA LYS A 100 8.58 -28.91 10.39
C LYS A 100 7.25 -29.38 10.99
N HIS A 101 6.27 -28.49 11.19
CA HIS A 101 4.93 -28.86 11.66
C HIS A 101 4.06 -29.53 10.57
N ARG A 102 4.43 -29.40 9.30
CA ARG A 102 3.71 -29.99 8.15
C ARG A 102 4.23 -31.36 7.72
N LEU A 103 5.34 -31.83 8.29
CA LEU A 103 5.93 -33.16 8.10
C LEU A 103 5.58 -34.04 9.30
#